data_AF-A0A956YIS6-F1
#
_entry.id   AF-A0A956YIS6-F1
#
_cell.length_a   1.000
_cell.length_b   1.000
_cell.length_c   1.000
_cell.angle_alpha   90.00
_cell.angle_beta   90.00
_cell.angle_gamma   90.00
#
_symmetry.space_group_name_H-M   'P 1'
#
loop_
_entity.id
_entity.type
_entity.pdbx_description
1 polymer ?
#
loop_
_entity_poly.entity_id
_entity_poly.type
_entity_poly.pdbx_seq_one_letter_code
_entity_poly.pdbx_strand_id
1 'polypeptide(L)' 'MAAKSFPWLGNLPGDFEIEGENYRIYSPLATMILVSVLGTILLNIVIRIFQR' A
#
# COMPACT_ATOMS: atom_id res chain seq x y z
N MET A 1 23.86 10.73 -19.27
CA MET A 1 22.97 9.81 -20.02
C MET A 1 22.73 8.60 -19.13
N ALA A 2 21.77 8.69 -18.21
CA ALA A 2 21.46 7.61 -17.27
C ALA A 2 19.94 7.48 -17.18
N ALA A 3 19.49 6.28 -17.56
CA ALA A 3 18.18 5.68 -17.37
C ALA A 3 16.97 6.64 -17.32
N LYS A 4 16.21 6.64 -18.42
CA LYS A 4 14.77 6.91 -18.41
C LYS A 4 14.13 5.82 -17.54
N SER A 5 14.22 5.96 -16.22
CA SER A 5 13.68 5.01 -15.25
C SER A 5 12.17 5.06 -15.34
N PHE A 6 11.63 4.14 -16.13
CA PHE A 6 10.26 3.63 -16.13
C PHE A 6 9.22 4.50 -15.40
N PRO A 7 8.47 5.38 -16.11
CA PRO A 7 7.40 6.16 -15.49
C PRO A 7 6.24 5.31 -14.92
N TRP A 8 6.28 3.98 -15.14
CA TRP A 8 5.32 3.02 -14.59
C TRP A 8 5.78 2.36 -13.29
N LEU A 9 7.07 2.44 -12.92
CA LEU A 9 7.65 1.62 -11.85
C LEU A 9 7.48 2.25 -10.44
N GLY A 10 6.52 3.16 -10.31
CA GLY A 10 6.05 3.73 -9.04
C GLY A 10 4.53 3.96 -8.98
N ASN A 11 3.80 3.57 -10.03
CA ASN A 11 2.34 3.72 -10.10
C ASN A 11 1.65 2.43 -9.64
N LEU A 12 1.82 2.07 -8.37
CA LEU A 12 0.93 1.09 -7.75
C LEU A 12 -0.48 1.71 -7.73
N PRO A 13 -1.49 1.12 -8.41
CA PRO A 13 -2.84 1.67 -8.41
C PRO A 13 -3.37 1.70 -6.97
N GLY A 14 -3.44 2.90 -6.37
CA GLY A 14 -3.86 3.13 -4.98
C GLY A 14 -2.82 3.78 -4.07
N ASP A 15 -1.55 3.91 -4.49
CA ASP A 15 -0.59 4.82 -3.85
C ASP A 15 -0.63 6.15 -4.62
N PHE A 16 -1.44 7.09 -4.12
CA PHE A 16 -1.56 8.41 -4.75
C PHE A 16 -0.42 9.28 -4.23
N GLU A 17 0.59 9.46 -5.08
CA GLU A 17 1.64 10.43 -4.84
C GLU A 17 1.33 11.69 -5.66
N ILE A 18 0.85 12.72 -4.97
CA ILE A 18 0.54 14.01 -5.58
C ILE A 18 1.70 14.95 -5.26
N GLU A 19 2.57 15.17 -6.23
CA GLU A 19 3.65 16.16 -6.18
C GLU A 19 3.22 17.47 -6.83
N GLY A 20 3.26 18.56 -6.06
CA GLY A 20 3.15 19.95 -6.52
C GLY A 20 4.48 20.70 -6.31
N GLU A 21 4.63 21.89 -6.90
CA GLU A 21 5.90 22.66 -6.91
C GLU A 21 6.53 22.93 -5.52
N ASN A 22 5.76 22.87 -4.43
CA ASN A 22 6.25 23.03 -3.04
C ASN A 22 5.67 22.01 -2.04
N TYR A 23 4.92 21.00 -2.50
CA TYR A 23 4.29 20.03 -1.59
C TYR A 23 4.24 18.63 -2.19
N ARG A 24 4.43 17.62 -1.36
CA ARG A 24 4.31 16.20 -1.73
C ARG A 24 3.31 15.56 -0.79
N ILE A 25 2.15 15.18 -1.32
CA ILE A 25 1.10 14.48 -0.59
C ILE A 25 1.19 13.01 -0.99
N TYR A 26 1.67 12.19 -0.06
CA TYR A 26 1.70 10.74 -0.22
C TYR A 26 0.48 10.14 0.50
N SER A 27 -0.40 9.48 -0.25
CA SER A 27 -1.58 8.80 0.27
C SER A 27 -1.47 7.29 0.03
N PRO A 28 -0.95 6.53 1.01
CA PRO A 28 -0.73 5.09 0.89
C PRO A 28 -2.01 4.30 1.12
N LEU A 29 -3.07 4.58 0.34
CA LEU A 29 -4.36 3.90 0.50
C LEU A 29 -4.25 2.40 0.20
N ALA A 30 -3.46 2.03 -0.81
CA ALA A 30 -3.20 0.63 -1.12
C ALA A 30 -2.56 -0.11 0.07
N THR A 31 -1.55 0.51 0.69
CA THR A 31 -0.88 -0.07 1.87
C THR A 31 -1.83 -0.19 3.06
N MET A 32 -2.64 0.84 3.34
CA MET A 32 -3.61 0.81 4.44
C MET A 32 -4.67 -0.30 4.27
N ILE A 33 -5.20 -0.47 3.05
CA ILE A 33 -6.15 -1.55 2.73
C ILE A 33 -5.48 -2.91 2.89
N LEU A 34 -4.26 -3.08 2.38
CA LEU A 34 -3.51 -4.33 2.47
C LEU A 34 -3.27 -4.74 3.92
N VAL A 35 -2.81 -3.80 4.77
CA VAL A 35 -2.59 -4.04 6.20
C VAL A 35 -3.89 -4.44 6.91
N SER A 36 -5.00 -3.77 6.60
CA SER A 36 -6.32 -4.08 7.19
C SER A 36 -6.81 -5.48 6.85
N VAL A 37 -6.74 -5.86 5.57
CA VAL A 37 -7.16 -7.19 5.11
C VAL A 37 -6.27 -8.28 5.70
N LEU A 38 -4.95 -8.09 5.67
CA LEU A 38 -4.00 -9.04 6.25
C LEU A 38 -4.22 -9.21 7.76
N GLY A 39 -4.37 -8.10 8.49
CA GLY A 39 -4.67 -8.13 9.93
C GLY A 39 -5.95 -8.90 10.23
N THR A 40 -7.02 -8.66 9.45
CA THR A 40 -8.29 -9.35 9.59
C THR A 40 -8.16 -10.86 9.37
N ILE A 41 -7.46 -11.27 8.32
CA ILE A 41 -7.21 -12.69 8.02
C ILE A 41 -6.41 -13.34 9.15
N LEU A 42 -5.34 -12.71 9.60
CA LEU A 42 -4.49 -13.22 10.68
C LEU A 42 -5.27 -13.39 11.99
N LEU A 43 -6.02 -12.36 12.40
CA LEU A 43 -6.85 -12.43 13.61
C LEU A 43 -7.90 -13.55 13.50
N ASN A 44 -8.55 -13.68 12.35
CA ASN A 44 -9.56 -14.73 12.16
C ASN A 44 -8.95 -16.13 12.20
N ILE A 45 -7.75 -16.33 11.62
CA ILE A 45 -7.01 -17.58 11.70
C ILE A 45 -6.63 -17.89 13.16
N VAL A 46 -6.08 -16.92 13.87
CA VAL A 46 -5.70 -17.06 15.28
C VAL A 46 -6.93 -17.46 16.10
N ILE A 47 -8.02 -16.68 16.03
CA ILE A 47 -9.27 -16.97 16.75
C ILE A 47 -9.78 -18.37 16.40
N ARG A 48 -9.76 -18.77 15.13
CA ARG A 48 -10.22 -20.09 14.69
C ARG A 48 -9.36 -21.24 15.23
N ILE A 49 -8.06 -21.04 15.41
CA ILE A 49 -7.16 -22.04 16.00
C ILE A 49 -7.40 -22.14 17.51
N PHE A 50 -7.60 -21.00 18.21
CA PHE A 50 -7.86 -20.98 19.65
C PHE A 50 -9.27 -21.45 20.03
N GLN A 51 -10.23 -21.40 19.10
CA GLN A 51 -11.61 -21.89 19.29
C GLN A 51 -11.81 -23.35 18.85
N ARG A 52 -10.74 -24.05 18.44
CA ARG A 52 -10.71 -25.51 18.32
C ARG A 52 -10.17 -26.13 19.59
#